data_AF-A0A7V3A6U0-F1
#
_entry.id   AF-A0A7V3A6U0-F1
#
_cell.length_a   1.000
_cell.length_b   1.000
_cell.length_c   1.000
_cell.angle_alpha   90.00
_cell.angle_beta   90.00
_cell.angle_gamma   90.00
#
_symmetry.space_group_name_H-M   'P 1'
#
loop_
_entity.id
_entity.type
_entity.pdbx_description
1 polymer ?
#
loop_
_entity_poly.entity_id
_entity_poly.type
_entity_poly.pdbx_seq_one_letter_code
_entity_poly.pdbx_strand_id
1 'polypeptide(L)' 'MSKKYEELTIHQKLESLIHDMVEKEIHLKEALAEFEKIYIETAASKYRANKSKMAQALGVHRNTLHNRFKALKIRKRK' A
#
# COMPACT_ATOMS: atom_id res chain seq x y z
N MET A 1 9.05 12.32 12.26
CA MET A 1 7.70 12.86 11.95
C MET A 1 7.39 13.94 12.96
N SER A 2 6.86 15.09 12.55
CA SER A 2 6.47 16.13 13.51
C SER A 2 5.29 15.63 14.35
N LYS A 3 5.21 16.03 15.63
CA LYS A 3 4.11 15.63 16.55
C LYS A 3 2.72 15.93 15.95
N LYS A 4 2.62 17.02 15.19
CA LYS A 4 1.43 17.42 14.43
C LYS A 4 1.00 16.38 13.37
N TYR A 5 1.94 15.65 12.76
CA TYR A 5 1.61 14.64 11.74
C TYR A 5 0.97 13.39 12.36
N GLU A 6 1.34 13.01 13.59
CA GLU A 6 0.78 11.83 14.24
C GLU A 6 -0.72 12.00 14.55
N GLU A 7 -1.12 13.21 14.94
CA GLU A 7 -2.50 13.61 15.27
C GLU A 7 -3.42 13.72 14.04
N LEU A 8 -2.88 13.77 12.81
CA LEU A 8 -3.69 13.86 11.60
C LEU A 8 -4.48 12.57 11.35
N THR A 9 -5.70 12.75 10.84
CA THR A 9 -6.50 11.64 10.30
C THR A 9 -5.80 11.00 9.09
N ILE A 10 -6.17 9.75 8.75
CA ILE A 10 -5.66 9.08 7.55
C ILE A 10 -5.97 9.90 6.29
N HIS A 11 -7.15 10.52 6.23
CA HIS A 11 -7.55 11.36 5.10
C HIS A 11 -6.60 12.55 4.91
N GLN A 12 -6.31 13.30 5.97
CA GLN A 12 -5.40 14.44 5.91
C GLN A 12 -3.96 14.03 5.55
N LYS A 13 -3.51 12.88 6.07
CA LYS A 13 -2.19 12.30 5.70
C LYS A 13 -2.14 11.98 4.21
N LEU A 14 -3.21 11.37 3.69
CA LEU A 14 -3.31 11.00 2.27
C LEU A 14 -3.43 12.24 1.37
N GLU A 15 -4.19 13.26 1.78
CA GLU A 15 -4.33 14.53 1.06
C GLU A 15 -2.97 15.23 0.90
N SER A 16 -2.20 15.34 1.99
CA SER A 16 -0.84 15.89 1.92
C SER A 16 0.08 15.08 1.00
N LEU A 17 -0.02 13.74 1.01
CA LEU A 17 0.76 12.90 0.11
C LEU A 17 0.34 13.11 -1.36
N ILE A 18 -0.95 13.15 -1.64
CA ILE A 18 -1.47 13.32 -3.00
C ILE A 18 -1.07 14.68 -3.56
N HIS A 19 -1.10 15.73 -2.74
CA HIS A 19 -0.61 17.06 -3.13
C HIS A 19 0.83 16.98 -3.67
N ASP A 20 1.75 16.38 -2.90
CA ASP A 20 3.15 16.19 -3.31
C ASP A 20 3.29 15.34 -4.58
N MET A 21 2.42 14.34 -4.77
CA MET A 21 2.45 13.49 -5.98
C MET A 21 1.99 14.26 -7.22
N VAL A 22 0.99 15.13 -7.08
CA VAL A 22 0.49 15.99 -8.17
C VAL A 22 1.51 17.06 -8.52
N GLU A 23 2.13 17.70 -7.53
CA GLU A 23 3.21 18.70 -7.76
C GLU A 23 4.41 18.11 -8.50
N LYS A 24 4.70 16.83 -8.27
CA LYS A 24 5.77 16.08 -8.96
C LYS A 24 5.33 15.46 -10.29
N GLU A 25 4.14 15.79 -10.76
CA GLU A 25 3.56 15.30 -12.02
C GLU A 25 3.51 13.76 -12.10
N ILE A 26 3.37 13.08 -10.96
CA ILE A 26 3.24 11.62 -10.94
C ILE A 26 1.88 11.26 -11.53
N HIS A 27 1.89 10.48 -12.61
CA HIS A 27 0.63 10.06 -13.23
C HIS A 27 -0.17 9.17 -12.28
N LEU A 28 -1.51 9.29 -12.34
CA LEU A 28 -2.43 8.52 -11.49
C LEU A 28 -2.13 7.01 -11.50
N LYS A 29 -1.79 6.45 -12.66
CA LYS A 29 -1.45 5.02 -12.79
C LYS A 29 -0.21 4.64 -11.97
N GLU A 30 0.80 5.49 -11.95
CA GLU A 30 2.03 5.29 -11.19
C GLU A 30 1.76 5.46 -9.70
N ALA A 31 0.98 6.47 -9.33
CA ALA A 31 0.58 6.71 -7.95
C ALA A 31 -0.18 5.53 -7.34
N LEU A 32 -1.16 4.99 -8.07
CA LEU A 32 -1.93 3.82 -7.64
C LEU A 32 -1.06 2.56 -7.54
N ALA A 33 -0.13 2.35 -8.48
CA ALA A 33 0.78 1.22 -8.43
C ALA A 33 1.72 1.28 -7.22
N GLU A 34 2.25 2.46 -6.91
CA GLU A 34 3.13 2.67 -5.75
C GLU A 34 2.37 2.50 -4.44
N PHE A 35 1.17 3.10 -4.33
CA PHE A 35 0.29 2.89 -3.19
C PHE A 35 -0.03 1.41 -2.97
N GLU A 36 -0.47 0.71 -4.02
CA GLU A 36 -0.84 -0.71 -3.92
C GLU A 36 0.34 -1.57 -3.49
N LYS A 37 1.54 -1.29 -4.01
CA LYS A 37 2.76 -1.99 -3.65
C LYS A 37 3.11 -1.80 -2.17
N ILE A 38 3.18 -0.55 -1.70
CA ILE A 38 3.49 -0.22 -0.30
C ILE A 38 2.44 -0.83 0.64
N TYR A 39 1.17 -0.77 0.26
CA TYR A 39 0.07 -1.32 1.06
C TYR A 39 0.20 -2.84 1.21
N ILE A 40 0.42 -3.57 0.11
CA ILE A 40 0.56 -5.03 0.14
C ILE A 40 1.85 -5.45 0.85
N GLU A 41 2.97 -4.75 0.68
CA GLU A 41 4.22 -5.01 1.41
C GLU A 41 4.06 -4.81 2.93
N THR A 42 3.35 -3.76 3.32
CA THR A 42 3.04 -3.48 4.73
C THR A 42 2.15 -4.57 5.32
N ALA A 43 1.10 -4.96 4.59
CA ALA A 43 0.25 -6.09 4.97
C ALA A 43 1.05 -7.40 5.06
N ALA A 44 1.97 -7.64 4.12
CA ALA A 44 2.81 -8.83 4.14
C ALA A 44 3.66 -8.88 5.41
N SER A 45 4.24 -7.75 5.81
CA SER A 45 5.02 -7.63 7.06
C SER A 45 4.14 -7.90 8.28
N LYS A 46 2.95 -7.28 8.36
CA LYS A 46 2.00 -7.47 9.47
C LYS A 46 1.52 -8.92 9.62
N TYR A 47 1.26 -9.60 8.51
CA TYR A 47 0.70 -10.96 8.48
C TYR A 47 1.75 -12.05 8.21
N ARG A 48 3.05 -11.74 8.35
CA ARG A 48 4.18 -12.69 8.14
C ARG A 48 4.11 -13.42 6.79
N ALA A 49 3.76 -12.70 5.74
CA ALA A 49 3.56 -13.19 4.38
C ALA A 49 2.55 -14.36 4.24
N ASN A 50 1.65 -14.56 5.22
CA ASN A 50 0.59 -15.55 5.12
C ASN A 50 -0.53 -15.05 4.18
N LYS A 51 -0.48 -15.50 2.92
CA LYS A 51 -1.40 -15.04 1.86
C LYS A 51 -2.87 -15.28 2.17
N SER A 52 -3.23 -16.33 2.90
CA SER A 52 -4.62 -16.61 3.27
C SER A 52 -5.12 -15.61 4.32
N LYS A 53 -4.32 -15.36 5.36
CA LYS A 53 -4.64 -14.34 6.38
C LYS A 53 -4.69 -12.94 5.79
N MET A 54 -3.75 -12.62 4.90
CA MET A 54 -3.75 -11.35 4.18
C MET A 54 -5.01 -11.19 3.32
N ALA A 55 -5.35 -12.20 2.51
CA ALA A 55 -6.53 -12.16 1.65
C ALA A 55 -7.81 -11.89 2.46
N GLN A 56 -7.98 -12.60 3.59
CA GLN A 56 -9.09 -12.37 4.51
C GLN A 56 -9.07 -10.95 5.10
N ALA A 57 -7.92 -10.48 5.60
CA ALA A 57 -7.81 -9.16 6.22
C ALA A 57 -7.98 -8.00 5.24
N LEU A 58 -7.56 -8.19 3.99
CA LEU A 58 -7.66 -7.19 2.93
C LEU A 58 -9.02 -7.25 2.21
N GLY A 59 -9.89 -8.20 2.53
CA GLY A 59 -11.19 -8.37 1.89
C GLY A 59 -11.11 -8.75 0.41
N VAL A 60 -10.03 -9.44 0.01
CA VAL A 60 -9.81 -9.85 -1.39
C VAL A 60 -9.67 -11.35 -1.50
N HIS A 61 -10.04 -11.91 -2.65
CA HIS A 61 -9.78 -13.32 -2.91
C HIS A 61 -8.27 -13.61 -2.97
N ARG A 62 -7.85 -14.77 -2.45
CA ARG A 62 -6.43 -15.17 -2.41
C ARG A 62 -5.77 -15.17 -3.79
N ASN A 63 -6.51 -15.54 -4.85
CA ASN A 63 -5.99 -15.53 -6.22
C ASN A 63 -5.74 -14.10 -6.72
N THR A 64 -6.64 -13.17 -6.39
CA THR A 64 -6.47 -11.74 -6.70
C THR A 64 -5.22 -11.20 -6.00
N LEU A 65 -5.05 -11.51 -4.71
CA LEU A 65 -3.85 -11.12 -3.99
C LEU A 65 -2.59 -11.76 -4.59
N HIS A 66 -2.64 -13.05 -4.96
CA HIS A 66 -1.53 -13.73 -5.61
C HIS A 66 -1.11 -13.07 -6.94
N ASN A 67 -2.08 -12.71 -7.78
CA ASN A 67 -1.82 -12.03 -9.06
C ASN A 67 -1.22 -10.65 -8.84
N ARG A 68 -1.71 -9.89 -7.86
CA ARG A 68 -1.15 -8.57 -7.47
C ARG A 68 0.31 -8.69 -7.01
N PHE A 69 0.63 -9.67 -6.18
CA PHE A 69 2.01 -9.95 -5.77
C PHE A 69 2.95 -10.18 -6.96
N LYS A 70 2.49 -10.91 -7.98
CA LYS A 70 3.25 -11.17 -9.21
C LYS A 70 3.40 -9.90 -10.04
N ALA A 71 2.31 -9.18 -10.29
CA ALA A 71 2.29 -7.97 -11.11
C ALA A 71 3.18 -6.86 -10.52
N LEU A 72 3.13 -6.68 -9.19
CA LEU A 72 3.90 -5.65 -8.47
C LEU A 72 5.33 -6.09 -8.11
N LYS A 73 5.74 -7.29 -8.52
CA LYS A 73 7.07 -7.88 -8.27
C LYS A 73 7.47 -7.84 -6.78
N ILE A 74 6.51 -8.01 -5.87
CA ILE A 74 6.73 -7.94 -4.43
C ILE A 74 7.57 -9.14 -3.99
N ARG A 75 8.80 -8.88 -3.53
CA ARG A 75 9.71 -9.91 -3.01
C ARG A 75 9.33 -10.25 -1.57
N LYS A 76 9.38 -11.53 -1.20
CA LYS A 76 9.36 -11.92 0.22
C LYS A 76 10.59 -11.29 0.89
N ARG A 77 10.39 -10.32 1.77
CA ARG A 77 11.43 -9.98 2.74
C ARG A 77 11.52 -11.18 3.70
N LYS A 78 12.71 -11.81 3.73
CA LYS A 78 13.04 -12.90 4.66
C LYS A 78 13.13 -12.35 6.07
#